data_AF-A0A371SB56-F1
#
_entry.id   AF-A0A371SB56-F1
#
_cell.length_a   1.000
_cell.length_b   1.000
_cell.length_c   1.000
_cell.angle_alpha   90.00
_cell.angle_beta   90.00
_cell.angle_gamma   90.00
#
_symmetry.space_group_name_H-M   'P 1'
#
loop_
_entity.id
_entity.type
_entity.pdbx_description
1 polymer ?
#
loop_
_entity_poly.entity_id
_entity_poly.type
_entity_poly.pdbx_seq_one_letter_code
_entity_poly.pdbx_strand_id
1 'polypeptide(L)'
;MGINVSAAISQANQLRNYASQLRNLKSSLNGFQGNINSAWQATEVQYINQAIAEINRELNQIASKLDSVAPDIISVANQIKREEEAAARAAEEARRKAEEEARKRAEMNGPYPRYY
;
A
#
# COMPACT_ATOMS: atom_id res chain seq x y z
N MET A 1 -4.77 3.49 -17.42
CA MET A 1 -4.16 4.10 -16.22
C MET A 1 -3.43 2.98 -15.51
N GLY A 2 -2.16 3.17 -15.15
CA GLY A 2 -1.36 2.15 -14.47
C GLY A 2 -1.16 2.48 -13.00
N ILE A 3 -0.91 1.47 -12.18
CA ILE A 3 -0.64 1.64 -10.77
C ILE A 3 0.64 2.48 -10.55
N ASN A 4 0.56 3.46 -9.66
CA ASN A 4 1.73 4.24 -9.24
C ASN A 4 2.40 3.56 -8.04
N VAL A 5 3.39 2.70 -8.32
CA VAL A 5 4.12 1.97 -7.28
C VAL A 5 4.91 2.91 -6.35
N SER A 6 5.45 4.03 -6.86
CA SER A 6 6.19 4.96 -6.00
C SER A 6 5.27 5.67 -4.99
N ALA A 7 4.04 6.00 -5.40
CA ALA A 7 3.02 6.51 -4.49
C ALA A 7 2.64 5.47 -3.42
N ALA A 8 2.46 4.19 -3.80
CA ALA A 8 2.17 3.11 -2.86
C ALA A 8 3.32 2.90 -1.84
N ILE A 9 4.58 2.96 -2.28
CA ILE A 9 5.74 2.89 -1.40
C ILE A 9 5.77 4.08 -0.44
N SER A 10 5.48 5.29 -0.93
CA SER A 10 5.40 6.49 -0.10
C SER A 10 4.35 6.33 1.01
N GLN A 11 3.15 5.85 0.66
CA GLN A 11 2.08 5.58 1.62
C GLN A 11 2.50 4.54 2.67
N ALA A 12 3.11 3.42 2.25
CA ALA A 12 3.62 2.39 3.16
C ALA A 12 4.67 2.94 4.14
N ASN A 13 5.56 3.82 3.68
CA ASN A 13 6.53 4.49 4.54
C ASN A 13 5.87 5.48 5.52
N GLN A 14 4.81 6.18 5.11
CA GLN A 14 4.02 7.02 6.02
C GLN A 14 3.38 6.19 7.13
N LEU A 15 2.83 5.00 6.82
CA LEU A 15 2.27 4.11 7.85
C LEU A 15 3.32 3.68 8.88
N ARG A 16 4.53 3.33 8.43
CA ARG A 16 5.65 3.00 9.34
C ARG A 16 6.07 4.17 10.21
N ASN A 17 6.06 5.38 9.66
CA ASN A 17 6.34 6.61 10.42
C ASN A 17 5.28 6.83 11.52
N TYR A 18 4.00 6.63 11.20
CA TYR A 18 2.93 6.70 12.20
C TYR A 18 3.08 5.61 13.28
N ALA A 19 3.44 4.37 12.91
CA ALA A 19 3.72 3.31 13.87
C ALA A 19 4.85 3.69 14.83
N SER A 20 5.92 4.32 14.33
CA SER A 20 7.02 4.84 15.15
C SER A 20 6.56 5.95 16.10
N GLN A 21 5.77 6.91 15.60
CA GLN A 21 5.22 7.99 16.44
C GLN A 21 4.34 7.45 17.59
N LEU A 22 3.53 6.42 17.34
CA LEU A 22 2.70 5.79 18.38
C LEU A 22 3.56 5.11 19.46
N ARG A 23 4.67 4.47 19.07
CA ARG A 23 5.63 3.88 20.03
C ARG A 23 6.32 4.95 20.87
N ASN A 24 6.68 6.07 20.26
CA ASN A 24 7.27 7.20 20.97
C ASN A 24 6.26 7.80 21.97
N LEU A 25 5.01 7.97 21.55
CA LEU A 25 3.93 8.44 22.42
C LEU A 25 3.73 7.52 23.64
N LYS A 26 3.71 6.20 23.43
CA LYS A 26 3.69 5.21 24.52
C LYS A 26 4.87 5.39 25.48
N SER A 27 6.08 5.59 24.96
CA SER A 27 7.26 5.83 25.80
C SER A 27 7.10 7.08 26.66
N SER A 28 6.56 8.17 26.09
CA SER A 28 6.26 9.40 26.81
C SER A 28 5.21 9.18 27.90
N LEU A 29 4.13 8.44 27.61
CA LEU A 29 3.10 8.08 28.59
C LEU A 29 3.67 7.29 29.78
N ASN A 30 4.56 6.33 29.52
CA ASN A 30 5.26 5.60 30.59
C ASN A 30 6.12 6.53 31.45
N GLY A 31 6.76 7.53 30.84
CA GLY A 31 7.50 8.57 31.56
C GLY A 31 6.60 9.40 32.47
N PHE A 32 5.47 9.88 31.96
CA PHE A 32 4.47 10.60 32.76
C PHE A 32 3.92 9.75 33.90
N GLN A 33 3.64 8.47 33.62
CA GLN A 33 3.20 7.51 34.63
C GLN A 33 4.21 7.39 35.77
N GLY A 34 5.50 7.25 35.45
CA GLY A 34 6.58 7.21 36.44
C GLY A 34 6.65 8.49 37.28
N ASN A 35 6.56 9.65 36.64
CA ASN A 35 6.59 10.95 37.32
C ASN A 35 5.40 11.11 38.29
N ILE A 36 4.17 10.80 37.84
CA ILE A 36 2.97 10.88 38.68
C ILE A 36 3.12 9.97 39.90
N ASN A 37 3.52 8.72 39.70
CA ASN A 37 3.67 7.74 40.79
C ASN A 37 4.75 8.14 41.81
N SER A 38 5.77 8.90 41.39
CA SER A 38 6.81 9.41 42.28
C SER A 38 6.34 10.60 43.12
N ALA A 39 5.45 11.44 42.57
CA ALA A 39 5.02 12.69 43.20
C ALA A 39 3.71 12.54 44.00
N TRP A 40 2.85 11.59 43.62
CA TRP A 40 1.51 11.45 44.18
C TRP A 40 1.15 9.97 44.40
N GLN A 41 0.94 9.60 45.66
CA GLN A 41 0.52 8.26 46.07
C GLN A 41 -0.89 8.33 46.66
N ALA A 42 -1.90 8.27 45.79
CA ALA A 42 -3.31 8.24 46.18
C ALA A 42 -4.10 7.24 45.32
N THR A 43 -5.29 6.87 45.77
CA THR A 43 -6.16 5.90 45.10
C THR A 43 -6.52 6.36 43.68
N GLU A 44 -6.69 7.65 43.46
CA GLU A 44 -6.98 8.24 42.15
C GLU A 44 -5.89 7.94 41.12
N VAL A 45 -4.63 7.86 41.57
CA VAL A 45 -3.48 7.54 40.72
C VAL A 45 -3.56 6.11 40.20
N GLN A 46 -4.22 5.19 40.91
CA GLN A 46 -4.45 3.83 40.42
C GLN A 46 -5.32 3.82 39.16
N TYR A 47 -6.38 4.65 39.12
CA TYR A 47 -7.23 4.77 37.94
C TYR A 47 -6.48 5.40 36.76
N ILE A 48 -5.64 6.40 37.02
CA ILE A 48 -4.77 7.00 35.99
C ILE A 48 -3.80 5.95 35.43
N ASN A 49 -3.15 5.18 36.28
CA ASN A 49 -2.24 4.10 35.87
C ASN A 49 -2.96 3.06 35.00
N GLN A 50 -4.19 2.70 35.36
CA GLN A 50 -4.99 1.75 34.59
C GLN A 50 -5.36 2.31 33.21
N ALA A 51 -5.81 3.57 33.13
CA ALA A 51 -6.10 4.23 31.87
C ALA A 51 -4.86 4.32 30.96
N ILE A 52 -3.69 4.68 31.53
CA ILE A 52 -2.42 4.70 30.78
C ILE A 52 -2.07 3.30 30.26
N ALA A 53 -2.25 2.25 31.08
CA ALA A 53 -1.99 0.88 30.66
C ALA A 53 -2.89 0.43 29.50
N GLU A 54 -4.16 0.82 29.50
CA GLU A 54 -5.11 0.56 28.42
C GLU A 54 -4.72 1.28 27.13
N ILE A 55 -4.46 2.59 27.21
CA ILE A 55 -3.98 3.39 26.07
C ILE A 55 -2.70 2.79 25.49
N ASN A 56 -1.76 2.39 26.34
CA ASN A 56 -0.50 1.76 25.90
C ASN A 56 -0.72 0.45 25.15
N ARG A 57 -1.74 -0.34 25.50
CA ARG A 57 -2.10 -1.56 24.77
C ARG A 57 -2.66 -1.20 23.39
N GLU A 58 -3.57 -0.25 23.32
CA GLU A 58 -4.17 0.21 22.06
C GLU A 58 -3.12 0.79 21.10
N LEU A 59 -2.23 1.65 21.60
CA LEU A 59 -1.13 2.21 20.82
C LEU A 59 -0.25 1.12 20.19
N ASN A 60 0.09 0.07 20.95
CA ASN A 60 0.87 -1.05 20.40
C ASN A 60 0.09 -1.83 19.34
N GLN A 61 -1.20 -2.08 19.58
CA GLN A 61 -2.04 -2.82 18.63
C GLN A 61 -2.14 -2.05 17.30
N ILE A 62 -2.38 -0.74 17.37
CA ILE A 62 -2.46 0.12 16.17
C ILE A 62 -1.10 0.16 15.47
N ALA A 63 0.00 0.41 16.20
CA ALA A 63 1.34 0.43 15.61
C ALA A 63 1.69 -0.90 14.90
N SER A 64 1.31 -2.04 15.50
CA SER A 64 1.54 -3.36 14.91
C SER A 64 0.71 -3.58 13.64
N LYS A 65 -0.56 -3.12 13.62
CA LYS A 65 -1.40 -3.17 12.42
C LYS A 65 -0.86 -2.28 11.29
N LEU A 66 -0.35 -1.10 11.62
CA LEU A 66 0.26 -0.20 10.63
C LEU A 66 1.50 -0.84 9.99
N ASP A 67 2.34 -1.47 10.82
CA ASP A 67 3.53 -2.19 10.33
C ASP A 67 3.18 -3.44 9.52
N SER A 68 2.06 -4.12 9.81
CA SER A 68 1.61 -5.27 9.02
C SER A 68 1.01 -4.87 7.67
N VAL A 69 0.29 -3.75 7.60
CA VAL A 69 -0.36 -3.29 6.36
C VAL A 69 0.65 -2.68 5.36
N ALA A 70 1.70 -2.02 5.85
CA ALA A 70 2.72 -1.39 4.99
C ALA A 70 3.35 -2.34 3.94
N PRO A 71 3.84 -3.56 4.29
CA PRO A 71 4.36 -4.49 3.29
C PRO A 71 3.28 -5.01 2.33
N ASP A 72 2.03 -5.19 2.78
CA ASP A 72 0.92 -5.64 1.94
C ASP A 72 0.61 -4.63 0.83
N ILE A 73 0.61 -3.33 1.14
CA ILE A 73 0.46 -2.25 0.15
C ILE A 73 1.53 -2.36 -0.94
N ILE A 74 2.79 -2.54 -0.54
CA ILE A 74 3.91 -2.66 -1.48
C ILE A 74 3.77 -3.93 -2.33
N SER A 75 3.37 -5.04 -1.72
CA SER A 75 3.17 -6.32 -2.39
C SER A 75 2.08 -6.22 -3.47
N VAL A 76 0.91 -5.72 -3.09
CA VAL A 76 -0.25 -5.55 -3.99
C VAL A 76 0.07 -4.57 -5.12
N ALA A 77 0.72 -3.44 -4.82
CA ALA A 77 1.11 -2.48 -5.85
C ALA A 77 2.04 -3.09 -6.91
N ASN A 78 3.01 -3.91 -6.49
CA ASN A 78 3.88 -4.63 -7.41
C ASN A 78 3.15 -5.74 -8.19
N GLN A 79 2.19 -6.42 -7.56
CA GLN A 79 1.37 -7.41 -8.23
C GLN A 79 0.55 -6.77 -9.34
N ILE A 80 -0.17 -5.68 -9.05
CA ILE A 80 -0.97 -4.95 -10.04
C ILE A 80 -0.07 -4.49 -11.19
N LYS A 81 1.12 -3.96 -10.91
CA LYS A 81 2.05 -3.52 -11.96
C LYS A 81 2.42 -4.65 -12.91
N ARG A 82 2.69 -5.85 -12.39
CA ARG A 82 3.01 -7.03 -13.22
C ARG A 82 1.82 -7.48 -14.06
N GLU A 83 0.62 -7.45 -13.48
CA GLU A 83 -0.62 -7.81 -14.18
C GLU A 83 -0.92 -6.81 -15.33
N GLU A 84 -0.75 -5.52 -15.07
CA GLU A 84 -0.91 -4.45 -16.08
C GLU A 84 0.11 -4.57 -17.21
N GLU A 85 1.39 -4.82 -16.89
CA GLU A 85 2.44 -5.04 -17.90
C GLU A 85 2.17 -6.28 -18.77
N ALA A 86 1.67 -7.36 -18.17
CA ALA A 86 1.29 -8.57 -18.90
C ALA A 86 0.10 -8.32 -19.83
N ALA A 87 -0.94 -7.63 -19.35
CA ALA A 87 -2.09 -7.27 -20.15
C ALA A 87 -1.73 -6.33 -21.31
N ALA A 88 -0.84 -5.35 -21.07
CA ALA A 88 -0.36 -4.43 -22.11
C ALA A 88 0.38 -5.18 -23.23
N ARG A 89 1.29 -6.11 -22.88
CA ARG A 89 2.00 -6.94 -23.86
C ARG A 89 1.04 -7.80 -24.68
N ALA A 90 0.08 -8.46 -24.03
CA ALA A 90 -0.91 -9.29 -24.71
C ALA A 90 -1.79 -8.47 -25.67
N ALA A 91 -2.21 -7.26 -25.27
CA ALA A 91 -2.98 -6.36 -26.12
C ALA A 91 -2.17 -5.89 -27.34
N GLU A 92 -0.90 -5.59 -27.17
CA GLU A 92 -0.02 -5.15 -28.27
C GLU A 92 0.25 -6.29 -29.28
N GLU A 93 0.49 -7.51 -28.79
CA GLU A 93 0.62 -8.69 -29.66
C GLU A 93 -0.67 -8.99 -30.44
N ALA A 94 -1.83 -8.87 -29.79
CA ALA A 94 -3.13 -9.07 -30.43
C ALA A 94 -3.38 -8.01 -31.51
N ARG A 95 -3.05 -6.74 -31.24
CA ARG A 95 -3.13 -5.65 -32.22
C ARG A 95 -2.23 -5.88 -33.42
N ARG A 96 -0.97 -6.28 -33.20
CA ARG A 96 -0.02 -6.59 -34.28
C ARG A 96 -0.51 -7.73 -35.16
N LYS A 97 -1.01 -8.83 -34.57
CA LYS A 97 -1.58 -9.95 -35.33
C LYS A 97 -2.81 -9.52 -36.15
N ALA A 98 -3.70 -8.73 -35.55
CA ALA A 98 -4.89 -8.22 -36.25
C ALA A 98 -4.52 -7.30 -37.43
N GLU A 99 -3.51 -6.44 -37.26
CA GLU A 99 -3.00 -5.57 -38.33
C GLU A 99 -2.34 -6.37 -39.46
N GLU A 100 -1.55 -7.41 -39.13
CA GLU A 100 -0.94 -8.30 -40.12
C GLU A 100 -1.98 -9.12 -40.90
N GLU A 101 -3.00 -9.65 -40.22
CA GLU A 101 -4.10 -10.37 -40.87
C GLU A 101 -4.95 -9.45 -41.75
N ALA A 102 -5.25 -8.23 -41.29
CA ALA A 102 -5.97 -7.23 -42.08
C ALA A 102 -5.17 -6.84 -43.33
N ARG A 103 -3.85 -6.68 -43.22
CA ARG A 103 -2.98 -6.36 -44.36
C ARG A 103 -2.90 -7.49 -45.37
N LYS A 104 -2.76 -8.74 -44.92
CA LYS A 104 -2.79 -9.94 -45.80
C LYS A 104 -4.14 -10.09 -46.51
N ARG A 105 -5.25 -9.85 -45.81
CA ARG A 105 -6.60 -9.87 -46.41
C ARG A 105 -6.78 -8.74 -47.43
N ALA A 106 -6.24 -7.55 -47.17
CA ALA A 106 -6.28 -6.44 -48.12
C ALA A 106 -5.43 -6.70 -49.38
N GLU A 107 -4.24 -7.29 -49.25
CA GLU A 107 -3.41 -7.70 -50.39
C GLU A 107 -4.06 -8.81 -51.22
N MET A 108 -4.74 -9.77 -50.59
CA MET A 108 -5.49 -10.81 -51.31
C MET A 108 -6.74 -10.30 -52.04
N ASN A 109 -7.30 -9.16 -51.62
CA ASN A 109 -8.47 -8.52 -52.24
C ASN A 109 -8.13 -7.33 -53.16
N GLY A 110 -6.85 -7.13 -53.51
CA GLY A 110 -6.42 -6.12 -54.48
C GLY A 110 -7.06 -6.33 -55.87
N PRO A 111 -7.43 -5.25 -56.59
CA PRO A 111 -8.32 -5.34 -57.75
C PRO A 111 -7.69 -6.15 -58.89
N TYR A 112 -8.39 -7.19 -59.34
CA TYR A 112 -8.09 -7.88 -60.59
C TYR A 112 -7.95 -6.87 -61.73
N PRO A 113 -6.89 -6.93 -62.56
CA PRO A 113 -6.77 -6.06 -63.71
C PRO A 113 -7.92 -6.39 -64.68
N ARG A 114 -8.83 -5.43 -64.89
CA ARG A 114 -9.82 -5.55 -65.98
C ARG A 114 -9.08 -5.43 -67.30
N TYR A 115 -8.81 -6.58 -67.92
CA TYR A 115 -8.50 -6.65 -69.34
C TYR A 115 -9.81 -6.53 -70.12
N TYR A 116 -10.02 -5.40 -70.82
CA TYR A 116 -10.86 -5.28 -72.02
C TYR A 116 -10.46 -4.03 -72.80
#